data_AF-A0A075AF98-F1
#
_entry.id   AF-A0A075AF98-F1
#
_cell.length_a   1.000
_cell.length_b   1.000
_cell.length_c   1.000
_cell.angle_alpha   90.00
_cell.angle_beta   90.00
_cell.angle_gamma   90.00
#
_symmetry.space_group_name_H-M   'P 1'
#
loop_
_entity.id
_entity.type
_entity.pdbx_description
1 polymer ?
#
loop_
_entity_poly.entity_id
_entity_poly.type
_entity_poly.pdbx_seq_one_letter_code
_entity_poly.pdbx_strand_id
1 'polypeptide(L)'
;MTWCGALAFNCAFECSNGAKIDLAVFADFRLFLMSSKNIYYSEKYYDDLHEYRHVHLPKELAKKVPKNRLMSEYEWRELGIQQSAGWVHYMIHEPEPHIILFRRPRTDIPAPSGTATNQEAGAAPMKA
;
A
#
# COMPACT_ATOMS: atom_id res chain seq x y z
N MET A 1 -3.86 -48.23 -21.92
CA MET A 1 -2.43 -48.13 -21.55
C MET A 1 -1.74 -47.50 -22.76
N THR A 2 -1.27 -46.26 -22.79
CA THR A 2 -0.24 -45.60 -21.95
C THR A 2 -0.48 -44.08 -21.92
N TRP A 3 -0.13 -43.43 -20.80
CA TRP A 3 -0.25 -42.00 -20.51
C TRP A 3 0.94 -41.16 -21.02
N CYS A 4 0.68 -39.91 -21.43
CA CYS A 4 1.46 -38.66 -21.20
C CYS A 4 0.74 -37.56 -22.04
N GLY A 5 0.27 -36.41 -21.56
CA GLY A 5 0.69 -35.55 -20.45
C GLY A 5 1.35 -34.28 -21.01
N ALA A 6 0.60 -33.19 -21.24
CA ALA A 6 1.08 -31.80 -21.15
C ALA A 6 -0.02 -30.78 -21.52
N LEU A 7 -0.45 -30.03 -20.51
CA LEU A 7 -1.13 -28.75 -20.59
C LEU A 7 -0.15 -27.66 -21.08
N ALA A 8 -0.58 -26.81 -22.02
CA ALA A 8 -0.25 -25.39 -22.08
C ALA A 8 -0.93 -24.74 -23.30
N PHE A 9 -2.26 -24.56 -23.23
CA PHE A 9 -2.96 -23.68 -24.17
C PHE A 9 -2.89 -22.25 -23.63
N ASN A 10 -1.97 -21.49 -24.24
CA ASN A 10 -2.13 -20.10 -24.67
C ASN A 10 -3.11 -19.20 -23.91
N CYS A 11 -2.55 -18.18 -23.25
CA CYS A 11 -3.11 -16.84 -23.37
C CYS A 11 -1.95 -15.86 -23.53
N ALA A 12 -1.48 -15.75 -24.77
CA ALA A 12 -0.68 -14.61 -25.20
C ALA A 12 -1.58 -13.38 -25.15
N PHE A 13 -1.41 -12.55 -24.12
CA PHE A 13 -1.93 -11.19 -24.14
C PHE A 13 -0.88 -10.32 -24.82
N GLU A 14 -1.00 -10.23 -26.14
CA GLU A 14 -0.34 -9.21 -26.96
C GLU A 14 -0.87 -7.84 -26.53
N CYS A 15 -0.11 -7.15 -25.67
CA CYS A 15 -0.28 -5.72 -25.48
C CYS A 15 0.62 -5.02 -26.50
N SER A 16 -0.01 -4.68 -27.64
CA SER A 16 0.52 -3.82 -28.68
C SER A 16 0.85 -2.44 -28.09
N ASN A 17 2.13 -2.19 -27.80
CA ASN A 17 2.76 -0.87 -27.79
C ASN A 17 4.27 -1.06 -27.72
N GLY A 18 4.97 -0.77 -28.82
CA GLY A 18 6.42 -0.91 -28.96
C GLY A 18 7.23 0.07 -28.11
N ALA A 19 7.18 -0.08 -26.80
CA ALA A 19 8.19 0.46 -25.91
C ALA A 19 9.36 -0.52 -25.89
N LYS A 20 10.49 -0.13 -26.47
CA LYS A 20 11.78 -0.80 -26.25
C LYS A 20 12.14 -0.61 -24.77
N ILE A 21 11.68 -1.51 -23.93
CA ILE A 21 12.16 -1.66 -22.57
C ILE A 21 13.59 -2.22 -22.67
N ASP A 22 14.55 -1.38 -22.32
CA ASP A 22 15.97 -1.71 -22.37
C ASP A 22 16.27 -2.92 -21.47
N LEU A 23 16.97 -3.92 -22.00
CA LEU A 23 17.30 -5.16 -21.29
C LEU A 23 18.16 -4.90 -20.04
N ALA A 24 18.88 -3.77 -19.99
CA ALA A 24 19.62 -3.33 -18.81
C ALA A 24 18.70 -2.93 -17.64
N VAL A 25 17.57 -2.26 -17.92
CA VAL A 25 16.56 -1.88 -16.91
C VAL A 25 15.90 -3.14 -16.31
N PHE A 26 15.75 -4.20 -17.10
CA PHE A 26 15.19 -5.48 -16.64
C PHE A 26 16.15 -6.25 -15.72
N ALA A 27 17.47 -6.14 -15.94
CA ALA A 27 18.49 -6.74 -15.08
C ALA A 27 18.62 -6.00 -13.73
N ASP A 28 18.57 -4.66 -13.73
CA ASP A 28 18.47 -3.85 -12.51
C ASP A 28 17.20 -4.19 -11.71
N PHE A 29 16.07 -4.38 -12.39
CA PHE A 29 14.81 -4.80 -11.77
C PHE A 29 14.89 -6.23 -11.20
N ARG A 30 15.61 -7.15 -11.86
CA ARG A 30 15.81 -8.54 -11.42
C ARG A 30 16.80 -8.65 -10.25
N LEU A 31 17.80 -7.77 -10.18
CA LEU A 31 18.71 -7.63 -9.04
C LEU A 31 18.00 -6.99 -7.84
N PHE A 32 17.17 -5.97 -8.08
CA PHE A 32 16.25 -5.38 -7.11
C PHE A 32 15.30 -6.45 -6.54
N LEU A 33 14.75 -7.33 -7.37
CA LEU A 33 13.93 -8.49 -6.96
C LEU A 33 14.68 -9.55 -6.11
N MET A 34 16.02 -9.59 -6.12
CA MET A 34 16.81 -10.50 -5.28
C MET A 34 17.24 -9.89 -3.95
N SER A 35 17.37 -8.55 -3.85
CA SER A 35 17.70 -7.84 -2.59
C SER A 35 16.45 -7.41 -1.80
N SER A 36 15.31 -7.16 -2.46
CA SER A 36 14.08 -6.63 -1.85
C SER A 36 13.27 -7.63 -1.01
N LYS A 37 13.77 -8.85 -0.77
CA LYS A 37 12.96 -9.96 -0.23
C LYS A 37 12.86 -10.04 1.29
N ASN A 38 13.49 -9.12 2.04
CA ASN A 38 13.37 -9.10 3.49
C ASN A 38 12.69 -7.81 3.96
N ILE A 39 11.45 -7.59 3.51
CA ILE A 39 10.56 -6.63 4.16
C ILE A 39 10.01 -7.33 5.39
N TYR A 40 10.28 -6.79 6.57
CA TYR A 40 9.80 -7.37 7.82
C TYR A 40 8.50 -6.67 8.25
N TYR A 41 7.51 -7.47 8.62
CA TYR A 41 6.19 -7.01 9.03
C TYR A 41 6.01 -7.30 10.52
N SER A 42 5.68 -6.28 11.30
CA SER A 42 5.39 -6.46 12.72
C SER A 42 4.04 -7.14 12.95
N GLU A 43 3.87 -7.63 14.19
CA GLU A 43 2.56 -7.97 14.70
C GLU A 43 1.64 -6.74 14.73
N LYS A 44 0.33 -6.98 14.65
CA LYS A 44 -0.68 -5.93 14.72
C LYS A 44 -0.98 -5.62 16.18
N TYR A 45 -1.12 -4.34 16.48
CA TYR A 45 -1.62 -3.87 17.77
C TYR A 45 -2.88 -3.02 17.56
N TYR A 46 -3.72 -2.94 18.59
CA TYR A 46 -5.06 -2.38 18.48
C TYR A 46 -5.26 -1.35 19.58
N ASP A 47 -5.81 -0.20 19.20
CA ASP A 47 -6.43 0.74 20.14
C ASP A 47 -7.96 0.53 20.14
N ASP A 48 -8.68 1.44 20.79
CA ASP A 48 -10.15 1.47 20.82
C ASP A 48 -10.78 1.73 19.44
N LEU A 49 -10.08 2.45 18.55
CA LEU A 49 -10.63 2.91 17.26
C LEU A 49 -9.89 2.37 16.03
N HIS A 50 -8.60 2.05 16.16
CA HIS A 50 -7.72 1.74 15.03
C HIS A 50 -6.85 0.51 15.28
N GLU A 51 -6.51 -0.18 14.21
CA GLU A 51 -5.46 -1.19 14.12
C GLU A 51 -4.18 -0.56 13.58
N TYR A 52 -3.04 -0.98 14.10
CA TYR A 52 -1.73 -0.48 13.72
C TYR A 52 -0.76 -1.61 13.43
N ARG A 53 0.20 -1.30 12.57
CA ARG A 53 1.32 -2.18 12.22
C ARG A 53 2.48 -1.31 11.75
N HIS A 54 3.69 -1.76 11.98
CA HIS A 54 4.87 -1.15 11.39
C HIS A 54 5.58 -2.12 10.45
N VAL A 55 6.15 -1.58 9.38
CA VAL A 55 6.87 -2.34 8.35
C VAL A 55 8.30 -1.83 8.29
N HIS A 56 9.25 -2.74 8.40
CA HIS A 56 10.68 -2.45 8.28
C HIS A 56 11.11 -2.71 6.85
N LEU A 57 11.54 -1.67 6.17
CA LEU A 57 12.15 -1.77 4.85
C LEU A 57 13.66 -1.96 4.97
N PRO A 58 14.28 -2.71 4.04
CA PRO A 58 15.72 -2.69 3.88
C PRO A 58 16.20 -1.28 3.54
N LYS A 59 17.42 -0.95 3.99
CA LYS A 59 18.03 0.39 3.86
C LYS A 59 18.11 0.90 2.41
N GLU A 60 18.15 0.00 1.44
CA GLU A 60 18.15 0.32 0.01
C GLU A 60 16.81 0.92 -0.45
N LEU A 61 15.69 0.39 0.05
CA LEU A 61 14.35 0.86 -0.25
C LEU A 61 13.98 2.11 0.55
N ALA A 62 14.46 2.20 1.79
CA ALA A 62 14.23 3.36 2.66
C ALA A 62 14.74 4.68 2.05
N LYS A 63 15.74 4.65 1.17
CA LYS A 63 16.23 5.84 0.45
C LYS A 63 15.21 6.43 -0.54
N LYS A 64 14.29 5.60 -1.04
CA LYS A 64 13.23 6.03 -1.97
C LYS A 64 12.01 6.60 -1.24
N VAL A 65 11.92 6.40 0.08
CA VAL A 65 10.83 6.90 0.90
C VAL A 65 10.97 8.42 1.04
N PRO A 66 9.91 9.21 0.72
CA PRO A 66 9.91 10.64 0.97
C PRO A 66 9.86 10.93 2.48
N LYS A 67 10.75 11.81 2.96
CA LYS A 67 10.83 12.21 4.38
C LYS A 67 9.93 13.38 4.76
N ASN A 68 9.49 14.15 3.77
CA ASN A 68 8.75 15.41 3.98
C ASN A 68 7.23 15.24 3.83
N ARG A 69 6.77 14.06 3.40
CA ARG A 69 5.34 13.79 3.18
C ARG A 69 5.00 12.33 3.43
N LEU A 70 3.74 12.10 3.78
CA LEU A 70 3.17 10.76 3.88
C LEU A 70 3.03 10.15 2.48
N MET A 71 3.06 8.82 2.44
CA MET A 71 2.93 8.05 1.20
C MET A 71 1.48 7.62 0.99
N SER A 72 1.00 7.73 -0.24
CA SER A 72 -0.29 7.17 -0.63
C SER A 72 -0.22 5.66 -0.79
N GLU A 73 -1.39 5.00 -0.87
CA GLU A 73 -1.49 3.56 -1.10
C GLU A 73 -0.67 3.07 -2.29
N TYR A 74 -0.72 3.82 -3.39
CA TYR A 74 0.00 3.47 -4.60
C TYR A 74 1.51 3.51 -4.40
N GLU A 75 2.02 4.54 -3.72
CA GLU A 75 3.46 4.78 -3.58
C GLU A 75 4.12 3.72 -2.70
N TRP A 76 3.50 3.34 -1.58
CA TRP A 76 4.08 2.31 -0.75
C TRP A 76 3.95 0.91 -1.37
N ARG A 77 2.95 0.67 -2.24
CA ARG A 77 2.86 -0.55 -3.05
C ARG A 77 3.98 -0.64 -4.08
N GLU A 78 4.37 0.49 -4.68
CA GLU A 78 5.50 0.57 -5.62
C GLU A 78 6.85 0.24 -4.96
N LEU A 79 7.00 0.56 -3.67
CA LEU A 79 8.16 0.15 -2.87
C LEU A 79 8.22 -1.37 -2.59
N GLY A 80 7.17 -2.12 -2.93
CA GLY A 80 7.07 -3.56 -2.70
C GLY A 80 6.42 -3.97 -1.39
N ILE A 81 5.83 -3.03 -0.64
CA ILE A 81 5.07 -3.35 0.58
C ILE A 81 3.74 -4.00 0.16
N GLN A 82 3.50 -5.22 0.65
CA GLN A 82 2.30 -5.98 0.33
C GLN A 82 1.44 -6.15 1.57
N GLN A 83 0.28 -5.48 1.59
CA GLN A 83 -0.70 -5.57 2.66
C GLN A 83 -2.13 -5.42 2.11
N SER A 84 -3.12 -5.74 2.96
CA SER A 84 -4.54 -5.60 2.64
C SER A 84 -4.91 -4.15 2.30
N ALA A 85 -6.06 -3.92 1.69
CA ALA A 85 -6.58 -2.57 1.47
C ALA A 85 -6.92 -1.87 2.80
N GLY A 86 -6.92 -0.52 2.78
CA GLY A 86 -7.36 0.32 3.89
C GLY A 86 -6.28 0.71 4.90
N TRP A 87 -5.03 0.27 4.71
CA TRP A 87 -3.91 0.74 5.53
C TRP A 87 -3.43 2.11 5.05
N VAL A 88 -3.29 3.04 6.01
CA VAL A 88 -2.86 4.41 5.76
C VAL A 88 -1.56 4.68 6.49
N HIS A 89 -0.55 5.17 5.78
CA HIS A 89 0.69 5.66 6.38
C HIS A 89 0.39 6.97 7.11
N TYR A 90 0.47 6.99 8.43
CA TYR A 90 -0.08 8.10 9.22
C TYR A 90 0.97 9.01 9.85
N MET A 91 2.19 8.53 10.06
CA MET A 91 3.25 9.28 10.71
C MET A 91 4.61 8.87 10.16
N ILE A 92 5.47 9.87 9.96
CA ILE A 92 6.86 9.67 9.55
C ILE A 92 7.70 9.56 10.82
N HIS A 93 8.51 8.52 10.90
CA HIS A 93 9.45 8.34 12.00
C HIS A 93 10.83 8.88 11.60
N GLU A 94 11.18 10.06 12.11
CA GLU A 94 12.43 10.77 11.74
C GLU A 94 13.74 10.03 12.08
N PRO A 95 13.91 9.39 13.26
CA PRO A 95 15.18 8.73 13.58
C PRO A 95 15.39 7.44 12.78
N GLU A 96 14.31 6.73 12.43
CA GLU A 96 14.37 5.49 11.66
C GLU A 96 13.40 5.53 10.46
N PRO A 97 13.78 6.17 9.34
CA PRO A 97 12.90 6.34 8.16
C PRO A 97 12.64 5.04 7.39
N HIS A 98 13.35 3.97 7.75
CA HIS A 98 13.14 2.63 7.21
C HIS A 98 11.97 1.92 7.90
N ILE A 99 11.41 2.48 8.97
CA ILE A 99 10.22 1.99 9.65
C ILE A 99 9.03 2.83 9.19
N ILE A 100 8.06 2.16 8.55
CA ILE A 100 6.85 2.80 8.05
C ILE A 100 5.66 2.38 8.91
N LEU A 101 4.95 3.37 9.43
CA LEU A 101 3.87 3.21 10.40
C LEU A 101 2.52 3.26 9.67
N PHE A 102 1.76 2.17 9.75
CA PHE A 102 0.43 2.09 9.16
C PHE A 102 -0.65 2.04 10.23
N ARG A 103 -1.80 2.67 9.94
CA ARG A 103 -3.03 2.56 10.71
C ARG A 103 -4.21 2.21 9.81
N ARG A 104 -5.23 1.55 10.36
CA ARG A 104 -6.47 1.21 9.68
C ARG A 104 -7.64 1.26 10.68
N PRO A 105 -8.82 1.78 10.32
CA PRO A 105 -9.98 1.71 11.21
C PRO A 105 -10.38 0.26 11.50
N ARG A 106 -10.78 0.00 12.74
CA ARG A 106 -11.27 -1.31 13.16
C ARG A 106 -12.63 -1.60 12.52
N THR A 107 -12.81 -2.81 12.02
CA THR A 107 -14.08 -3.28 11.46
C THR A 107 -14.87 -4.14 12.44
N ASP A 108 -14.25 -4.57 13.54
CA ASP A 108 -14.82 -5.45 14.54
C ASP A 108 -15.63 -4.70 15.61
N ILE A 109 -15.35 -3.42 15.83
CA ILE A 109 -16.14 -2.55 16.70
C ILE A 109 -17.10 -1.75 15.82
N PRO A 110 -18.44 -1.88 15.99
CA PRO A 110 -19.37 -1.00 15.30
C PRO A 110 -19.09 0.43 15.74
N ALA A 111 -18.75 1.30 14.79
CA ALA A 111 -18.58 2.72 15.06
C ALA A 111 -19.82 3.24 15.80
N PRO A 112 -19.67 4.13 16.81
CA PRO A 112 -20.82 4.76 17.42
C PRO A 112 -21.58 5.50 16.32
N SER A 113 -22.77 5.01 15.97
CA SER A 113 -23.63 5.53 14.92
C SER A 113 -24.02 6.97 15.23
N GLY A 114 -23.31 7.94 14.66
CA GLY A 114 -23.59 9.34 14.92
C GLY A 114 -22.67 10.28 14.17
N THR A 115 -23.03 10.61 12.93
CA THR A 115 -22.99 11.97 12.35
C THR A 115 -23.45 11.92 10.91
N ALA A 116 -24.77 12.05 10.73
CA ALA A 116 -25.32 12.55 9.48
C ALA A 116 -24.87 14.02 9.34
N THR A 117 -23.90 14.29 8.47
CA THR A 117 -23.65 15.65 7.96
C THR A 117 -24.43 15.80 6.66
N ASN A 118 -25.75 15.94 6.78
CA ASN A 118 -26.53 16.57 5.72
C ASN A 118 -26.31 18.07 5.85
N GLN A 119 -25.60 18.62 4.86
CA GLN A 119 -25.57 20.04 4.57
C GLN A 119 -26.98 20.48 4.17
N GLU A 120 -27.69 21.18 5.07
CA GLU A 120 -28.89 21.93 4.72
C GLU A 120 -28.53 23.43 4.81
N ALA A 121 -28.25 24.00 3.64
CA ALA A 121 -28.27 25.44 3.44
C ALA A 121 -29.72 25.93 3.55
N GLY A 122 -30.01 26.94 4.37
CA GLY A 122 -31.40 27.41 4.49
C GLY A 122 -31.62 28.60 5.42
N ALA A 123 -31.39 29.79 4.87
CA ALA A 123 -32.14 31.03 5.11
C ALA A 123 -32.56 31.42 6.55
N ALA A 124 -31.85 32.40 7.11
CA ALA A 124 -32.48 33.37 8.00
C ALA A 124 -33.42 34.28 7.18
N PRO A 125 -34.64 34.56 7.68
CA PRO A 125 -35.14 35.93 7.64
C PRO A 125 -35.64 36.35 9.03
N MET A 126 -34.94 37.32 9.63
CA MET A 126 -35.46 38.07 10.78
C MET A 126 -36.32 39.23 10.23
N LYS A 127 -37.63 39.13 10.41
CA LYS A 127 -38.64 40.21 10.35
C LYS A 127 -39.52 40.04 11.59
N ALA A 128 -40.06 41.05 12.27
CA ALA A 128 -40.04 42.51 12.16
C ALA A 128 -40.08 43.09 13.58
#